data_AF-Q09FA1-F1
#
_entry.id   AF-Q09FA1-F1
#
_cell.length_a   1.000
_cell.length_b   1.000
_cell.length_c   1.000
_cell.angle_alpha   90.00
_cell.angle_beta   90.00
_cell.angle_gamma   90.00
#
_symmetry.space_group_name_H-M   'P 1'
#
loop_
_entity.id
_entity.type
_entity.pdbx_description
1 polymer ?
#
loop_
_entity_poly.entity_id
_entity_poly.type
_entity_poly.pdbx_seq_one_letter_code
_entity_poly.pdbx_strand_id
1 'polypeptide(L)'
;MGDAVVIHLIQNVLIFGIIFWLLTWGAEYFYTIKQQLTKKQFYECGFKSISELNIQINFNFFMLAVFLILYDVEFTFLFPVLFNFSIFSTTELFLTFTFIFLILISLLYDWLNNVLSWSAE
;
A
#
# COMPACT_ATOMS: atom_id res chain seq x y z
N MET A 1 -27.19 -14.19 -65.04
CA MET A 1 -28.28 -14.04 -64.05
C MET A 1 -27.91 -14.68 -62.70
N GLY A 2 -27.17 -15.80 -62.67
CA GLY A 2 -26.67 -16.41 -61.43
C GLY A 2 -25.61 -15.57 -60.70
N ASP A 3 -24.69 -14.92 -61.41
CA ASP A 3 -23.57 -14.18 -60.79
C ASP A 3 -24.04 -12.99 -59.93
N ALA A 4 -25.06 -12.26 -60.39
CA ALA A 4 -25.65 -11.16 -59.62
C ALA A 4 -26.36 -11.64 -58.35
N VAL A 5 -27.01 -12.81 -58.40
CA VAL A 5 -27.66 -13.43 -57.23
C VAL A 5 -26.61 -13.85 -56.21
N VAL A 6 -25.50 -14.45 -56.66
CA VAL A 6 -24.38 -14.85 -55.79
C VAL A 6 -23.74 -13.63 -55.11
N ILE A 7 -23.56 -12.53 -55.85
CA ILE A 7 -23.00 -11.28 -55.30
C ILE A 7 -23.92 -10.68 -54.23
N HIS A 8 -25.24 -10.61 -54.47
CA HIS A 8 -26.19 -10.12 -53.46
C HIS A 8 -26.25 -11.01 -52.21
N LEU A 9 -26.10 -12.33 -52.37
CA LEU A 9 -26.08 -13.27 -51.26
C LEU A 9 -24.83 -13.08 -50.38
N ILE A 10 -23.66 -12.90 -51.01
CA ILE A 10 -22.40 -12.58 -50.31
C ILE A 10 -22.51 -11.23 -49.59
N GLN A 11 -23.07 -10.20 -50.24
CA GLN A 11 -23.22 -8.87 -49.63
C GLN A 11 -24.12 -8.92 -48.39
N ASN A 12 -25.22 -9.68 -48.42
CA ASN A 12 -26.10 -9.84 -47.26
C ASN A 12 -25.40 -10.56 -46.11
N VAL A 13 -24.63 -11.62 -46.38
CA VAL A 13 -23.87 -12.34 -45.35
C VAL A 13 -22.86 -11.42 -44.65
N LEU A 14 -22.15 -10.59 -45.41
CA LEU A 14 -21.21 -9.60 -44.85
C LEU A 14 -21.92 -8.55 -43.99
N ILE A 15 -23.07 -8.04 -44.44
CA ILE A 15 -23.88 -7.08 -43.68
C ILE A 15 -24.35 -7.71 -42.36
N PHE A 16 -24.85 -8.95 -42.39
CA PHE A 16 -25.26 -9.66 -41.18
C PHE A 16 -24.08 -9.88 -40.22
N GLY A 17 -22.89 -10.22 -40.73
CA GLY A 17 -21.68 -10.37 -39.92
C GLY A 17 -21.26 -9.08 -39.22
N ILE A 18 -21.31 -7.95 -39.93
CA ILE A 18 -20.98 -6.62 -39.38
C ILE A 18 -22.00 -6.20 -38.31
N ILE A 19 -23.30 -6.43 -38.57
CA ILE A 19 -24.36 -6.14 -37.59
C ILE A 19 -24.16 -6.97 -36.32
N PHE A 20 -23.89 -8.27 -36.45
CA PHE A 20 -23.65 -9.14 -35.31
C PHE A 20 -22.45 -8.67 -34.49
N TRP A 21 -21.35 -8.28 -35.14
CA TRP A 21 -20.15 -7.79 -34.48
C TRP A 21 -20.40 -6.47 -33.70
N LEU A 22 -21.16 -5.54 -34.28
CA LEU A 22 -21.55 -4.29 -33.62
C LEU A 22 -22.42 -4.55 -32.39
N LEU A 23 -23.34 -5.51 -32.47
CA LEU A 23 -24.21 -5.88 -31.34
C LEU A 23 -23.41 -6.46 -30.17
N THR A 24 -22.46 -7.37 -30.44
CA THR A 24 -21.62 -7.95 -29.38
C THR A 24 -20.74 -6.90 -28.71
N TRP A 25 -20.16 -6.00 -29.49
CA TRP A 25 -19.31 -4.92 -28.96
C TRP A 25 -20.10 -3.92 -28.12
N GLY A 26 -21.31 -3.54 -28.56
CA GLY A 26 -22.20 -2.68 -27.79
C GLY A 26 -22.66 -3.30 -26.47
N ALA A 27 -22.90 -4.62 -26.45
CA ALA A 27 -23.28 -5.35 -25.24
C ALA A 27 -22.15 -5.39 -24.20
N GLU A 28 -20.90 -5.64 -24.62
CA GLU A 28 -19.73 -5.62 -23.74
C GLU A 28 -19.47 -4.23 -23.15
N TYR A 29 -19.62 -3.18 -23.96
CA TYR A 29 -19.47 -1.80 -23.51
C TYR A 29 -20.48 -1.46 -22.40
N PHE A 30 -21.76 -1.80 -22.62
CA PHE A 30 -22.82 -1.53 -21.63
C PHE A 30 -22.65 -2.36 -20.36
N TYR A 31 -22.26 -3.64 -20.49
CA TYR A 31 -21.97 -4.51 -19.35
C TYR A 31 -20.82 -3.95 -18.49
N THR A 32 -19.74 -3.49 -19.14
CA THR A 32 -18.57 -2.92 -18.46
C THR A 32 -18.92 -1.67 -17.66
N ILE A 33 -19.70 -0.76 -18.24
CA ILE A 33 -20.12 0.48 -17.54
C ILE A 33 -20.92 0.14 -16.27
N LYS A 34 -21.89 -0.77 -16.37
CA LYS A 34 -22.69 -1.19 -15.21
C LYS A 34 -21.82 -1.81 -14.11
N GLN A 35 -20.85 -2.63 -14.48
CA GLN A 35 -19.97 -3.29 -13.52
C GLN A 35 -18.96 -2.33 -12.87
N GLN A 36 -18.47 -1.33 -13.60
CA GLN A 36 -17.57 -0.30 -13.07
C GLN A 36 -18.23 0.53 -11.96
N LEU A 37 -19.54 0.79 -12.05
CA LEU A 37 -20.26 1.54 -11.01
C LEU A 37 -20.33 0.79 -9.69
N THR A 38 -20.56 -0.53 -9.72
CA THR A 38 -20.63 -1.36 -8.50
C THR A 38 -19.27 -1.71 -7.93
N LYS A 39 -18.23 -1.85 -8.77
CA LYS A 39 -16.87 -2.21 -8.33
C LYS A 39 -16.12 -1.04 -7.68
N LYS A 40 -16.51 0.20 -7.94
CA LYS A 40 -15.84 1.41 -7.43
C LYS A 40 -16.31 1.81 -6.01
N GLN A 41 -17.25 1.08 -5.42
CA GLN A 41 -17.71 1.34 -4.06
C GLN A 41 -16.85 0.61 -3.04
N PHE A 42 -16.60 1.25 -1.90
CA PHE A 42 -15.94 0.60 -0.77
C PHE A 42 -16.80 -0.56 -0.25
N TYR A 43 -16.15 -1.63 0.21
CA TYR A 43 -16.84 -2.75 0.83
C TYR A 43 -17.34 -2.33 2.22
N GLU A 44 -18.66 -2.27 2.39
CA GLU A 44 -19.31 -1.93 3.67
C GLU A 44 -20.29 -3.02 4.14
N CYS A 45 -19.87 -4.30 4.06
CA CYS A 45 -20.65 -5.44 4.56
C CYS A 45 -22.09 -5.51 4.01
N GLY A 46 -22.33 -5.00 2.79
CA GLY A 46 -23.66 -4.98 2.15
C GLY A 46 -24.52 -3.76 2.43
N PHE A 47 -24.03 -2.79 3.22
CA PHE A 47 -24.70 -1.52 3.48
C PHE A 47 -24.26 -0.43 2.48
N LYS A 48 -25.08 0.63 2.34
CA LYS A 48 -24.74 1.80 1.54
C LYS A 48 -23.77 2.68 2.33
N SER A 49 -22.75 3.19 1.65
CA SER A 49 -21.76 4.06 2.26
C SER A 49 -22.37 5.26 2.94
N ILE A 50 -22.20 5.35 4.26
CA ILE A 50 -22.50 6.54 5.04
C ILE A 50 -21.36 7.51 4.74
N SER A 51 -21.67 8.62 4.06
CA SER A 51 -20.68 9.65 3.76
C SER A 51 -20.15 10.25 5.06
N GLU A 52 -18.82 10.42 5.09
CA GLU A 52 -17.98 10.97 6.17
C GLU A 52 -17.44 9.92 7.17
N LEU A 53 -16.39 9.21 6.75
CA LEU A 53 -15.51 8.48 7.65
C LEU A 53 -14.58 9.48 8.35
N ASN A 54 -15.01 10.00 9.50
CA ASN A 54 -14.12 10.74 10.40
C ASN A 54 -13.25 9.72 11.15
N ILE A 55 -12.15 9.31 10.53
CA ILE A 55 -11.20 8.36 11.13
C ILE A 55 -10.43 9.09 12.24
N GLN A 56 -10.65 8.69 13.48
CA GLN A 56 -9.83 9.11 14.62
C GLN A 56 -8.55 8.28 14.62
N ILE A 57 -7.42 8.92 14.31
CA ILE A 57 -6.11 8.27 14.40
C ILE A 57 -5.67 8.35 15.87
N ASN A 58 -5.32 7.21 16.45
CA ASN A 58 -4.75 7.17 17.79
C ASN A 58 -3.31 7.71 17.77
N PHE A 59 -2.98 8.62 18.69
CA PHE A 59 -1.65 9.23 18.84
C PHE A 59 -0.53 8.20 19.08
N ASN A 60 -0.85 7.04 19.65
CA ASN A 60 0.12 5.98 19.91
C ASN A 60 0.83 5.50 18.63
N PHE A 61 0.14 5.47 17.49
CA PHE A 61 0.75 5.12 16.19
C PHE A 61 1.77 6.15 15.73
N PHE A 62 1.51 7.43 15.99
CA PHE A 62 2.44 8.50 15.68
C PHE A 62 3.69 8.43 16.55
N MET A 63 3.52 8.20 17.86
CA MET A 63 4.65 8.02 18.78
C MET A 63 5.52 6.83 18.40
N LEU A 64 4.93 5.71 17.97
CA LEU A 64 5.67 4.55 17.46
C LEU A 64 6.53 4.91 16.23
N ALA A 65 5.98 5.69 15.29
CA ALA A 65 6.72 6.13 14.10
C ALA A 65 7.90 7.05 14.46
N VAL A 66 7.70 8.01 15.38
CA VAL A 66 8.78 8.90 15.85
C VAL A 66 9.87 8.10 16.59
N PHE A 67 9.47 7.17 17.45
CA PHE A 67 10.39 6.29 18.16
C PHE A 67 11.23 5.44 17.19
N LEU A 68 10.60 4.86 16.17
CA LEU A 68 11.29 4.09 15.14
C LEU A 68 12.35 4.94 14.41
N ILE A 69 12.01 6.17 14.03
CA ILE A 69 12.93 7.07 13.33
C ILE A 69 14.12 7.45 14.23
N LEU A 70 13.86 7.79 15.49
CA LEU A 70 14.92 8.15 16.44
C LEU A 70 15.89 7.00 16.66
N TYR A 71 15.37 5.80 16.93
CA TYR A 71 16.20 4.63 17.21
C TYR A 71 16.97 4.17 15.97
N ASP A 72 16.39 4.27 14.77
CA ASP A 72 17.08 3.92 13.52
C ASP A 72 18.26 4.88 13.23
N VAL A 73 18.11 6.17 13.53
CA VAL A 73 19.21 7.15 13.45
C VAL A 73 20.32 6.84 14.45
N GLU A 74 19.99 6.43 15.68
CA GLU A 74 20.97 6.03 16.69
C GLU A 74 21.76 4.79 16.26
N PHE A 75 21.10 3.80 15.67
CA PHE A 75 21.75 2.60 15.13
C PHE A 75 22.68 2.93 13.95
N THR A 76 22.30 3.90 13.13
CA THR A 76 23.16 4.35 12.02
C THR A 76 24.51 4.88 12.53
N PHE A 77 24.56 5.52 13.71
CA PHE A 77 25.82 5.95 14.31
C PHE A 77 26.72 4.81 14.80
N LEU A 78 26.16 3.62 15.07
CA LEU A 78 26.96 2.42 15.38
C LEU A 78 27.61 1.81 14.14
N PHE A 79 27.12 2.12 12.93
CA PHE A 79 27.61 1.49 11.71
C PHE A 79 29.12 1.72 11.47
N PRO A 80 29.67 2.94 11.53
CA PRO A 80 31.11 3.16 11.33
C PRO A 80 31.99 2.44 12.35
N VAL A 81 31.50 2.23 13.57
CA VAL A 81 32.21 1.51 14.63
C VAL A 81 32.38 0.04 14.25
N LEU A 82 31.35 -0.57 13.66
CA LEU A 82 31.39 -1.97 13.24
C LEU A 82 32.43 -2.23 12.15
N PHE A 83 32.58 -1.31 11.19
CA PHE A 83 33.53 -1.48 10.07
C PHE A 83 34.98 -1.27 10.49
N ASN A 84 35.25 -0.40 11.47
CA ASN A 84 36.62 -0.02 11.84
C ASN A 84 37.14 -0.71 13.10
N PHE A 85 36.52 -1.82 13.55
CA PHE A 85 36.78 -2.45 14.86
C PHE A 85 38.27 -2.80 15.13
N SER A 86 39.06 -3.04 14.08
CA SER A 86 40.47 -3.45 14.20
C SER A 86 41.45 -2.33 14.61
N ILE A 87 41.07 -1.06 14.48
CA ILE A 87 41.97 0.10 14.67
C ILE A 87 41.63 0.88 15.96
N PHE A 88 40.71 0.37 16.78
CA PHE A 88 40.19 1.09 17.93
C PHE A 88 41.25 1.34 19.02
N SER A 89 41.36 2.60 19.43
CA SER A 89 42.04 2.98 20.67
C SER A 89 41.19 2.64 21.91
N THR A 90 41.81 2.52 23.08
CA THR A 90 41.09 2.27 24.35
C THR A 90 40.05 3.35 24.66
N THR A 91 40.31 4.59 24.23
CA THR A 91 39.39 5.72 24.35
C THR A 91 38.16 5.58 23.44
N GLU A 92 38.33 5.14 22.20
CA GLU A 92 37.22 4.94 21.26
C GLU A 92 36.33 3.76 21.68
N LEU A 93 36.92 2.70 22.25
CA LEU A 93 36.16 1.61 22.85
C LEU A 93 35.30 2.12 24.01
N PHE A 94 35.87 2.90 24.92
CA PHE A 94 35.13 3.49 26.04
C PHE A 94 33.98 4.39 25.57
N LEU A 95 34.21 5.23 24.56
CA LEU A 95 33.18 6.07 23.95
C LEU A 95 32.04 5.23 23.36
N THR A 96 32.39 4.17 22.63
CA THR A 96 31.42 3.26 22.02
C THR A 96 30.57 2.54 23.07
N PHE A 97 31.20 2.02 24.13
CA PHE A 97 30.48 1.40 25.24
C PHE A 97 29.54 2.38 25.94
N THR A 98 29.99 3.61 26.17
CA THR A 98 29.16 4.67 26.76
C THR A 98 27.97 5.00 25.86
N PHE A 99 28.18 5.06 24.54
CA PHE A 99 27.12 5.31 23.57
C PHE A 99 26.05 4.20 23.56
N ILE A 100 26.47 2.92 23.53
CA ILE A 100 25.55 1.78 23.61
C ILE A 100 24.79 1.79 24.95
N PHE A 101 25.46 2.14 26.05
CA PHE A 101 24.83 2.23 27.36
C PHE A 101 23.74 3.31 27.41
N LEU A 102 23.97 4.47 26.77
CA LEU A 102 22.98 5.53 26.66
C LEU A 102 21.74 5.07 25.86
N ILE A 103 21.94 4.38 24.73
CA ILE A 103 20.84 3.81 23.93
C ILE A 103 20.00 2.83 24.78
N LEU A 104 20.66 1.98 25.57
CA LEU A 104 19.97 1.04 26.47
C LEU A 104 19.18 1.75 27.57
N ILE A 105 19.72 2.81 28.17
CA ILE A 105 19.01 3.60 29.18
C ILE A 105 17.79 4.28 28.56
N SER A 106 17.93 4.86 27.37
CA SER A 106 16.80 5.50 26.66
C SER A 106 15.68 4.49 26.43
N LEU A 107 16.01 3.30 25.92
CA LEU A 107 15.05 2.23 25.68
C LEU A 107 14.35 1.77 26.96
N LEU A 108 15.10 1.62 28.06
CA LEU A 108 14.53 1.24 29.36
C LEU A 108 13.58 2.32 29.90
N TYR A 109 13.93 3.60 29.75
CA TYR A 109 13.07 4.70 30.16
C TYR A 109 11.75 4.70 29.37
N ASP A 110 11.82 4.56 28.04
CA ASP A 110 10.65 4.53 27.17
C ASP A 110 9.76 3.31 27.45
N TRP A 111 10.35 2.17 27.79
CA TRP A 111 9.62 0.97 28.18
C TRP A 111 8.87 1.17 29.51
N LEU A 112 9.54 1.73 30.53
CA LEU A 112 8.92 1.99 31.84
C LEU A 112 7.77 3.00 31.76
N ASN A 113 7.85 3.96 30.85
CA ASN A 113 6.79 4.97 30.64
C ASN A 113 5.60 4.45 29.84
N ASN A 114 5.59 3.17 29.43
CA ASN A 114 4.47 2.56 28.71
C ASN A 114 4.09 3.30 27.41
N VAL A 115 5.01 4.09 26.82
CA VAL A 115 4.81 4.80 25.55
C VAL A 115 4.53 3.82 24.40
N LEU A 116 5.07 2.61 24.53
CA LEU A 116 4.90 1.50 23.59
C LEU A 116 3.71 0.59 23.93
N SER A 117 3.01 0.83 25.03
CA SER A 117 1.90 -0.02 25.46
C SER A 117 0.65 0.30 24.64
N TRP A 118 0.02 -0.74 24.16
CA TRP A 118 -1.26 -0.64 23.47
C TRP A 118 -2.35 -0.97 24.48
N SER A 119 -2.92 0.05 25.12
CA SER A 119 -4.23 -0.10 25.71
C SER A 119 -5.25 -0.14 24.57
N ALA A 120 -5.82 -1.31 24.32
CA ALA A 120 -7.08 -1.41 23.60
C ALA A 120 -8.16 -0.82 24.51
N GLU A 121 -8.36 0.50 24.41
CA GLU A 121 -9.64 1.11 24.78
C GLU A 121 -10.54 1.15 23.55
#